data_AF-A0A957B478-F1
#
_entry.id   AF-A0A957B478-F1
#
_cell.length_a   1.000
_cell.length_b   1.000
_cell.length_c   1.000
_cell.angle_alpha   90.00
_cell.angle_beta   90.00
_cell.angle_gamma   90.00
#
_symmetry.space_group_name_H-M   'P 1'
#
loop_
_entity.id
_entity.type
_entity.pdbx_description
1 polymer ?
#
loop_
_entity_poly.entity_id
_entity_poly.type
_entity_poly.pdbx_seq_one_letter_code
_entity_poly.pdbx_strand_id
1 'polypeptide(L)'
;MRVIGLMSGTSADGVDVALCEIFGQPGDMQATIVAGDTYPYSPEMRQRILDACDRQKSRVDEIACLNTEIADVFADCITQFANSNAFALDSVDLIASHGQTLWHNVLPDGSVNASFQIGEGAVIAERTGITTINNMRARDIAAGGQGAPLTGYVDWLLLRHPSHWRAIQNIGGMGNVTFLPPLSDSQSQPIAFDTGPGNALLDVSVMHFTNGQQNYDRDGLLARQGRLDEEWLHDLLQHPYYQRDYPKTTGRELFGTEAAHQLIDEAQERGLDQYAIISTLTALTATNIADAYQRFAPARIDEVILGGGGHHNPVMRSLIEQYVAPAVVRTHEDIGISSDFKEALVFAVLAYETWHGRPGTLPALTGAKRAAILGQITPGDNYDNLLRQRFGVS
;
A
#
# COMPACT_ATOMS: atom_id res chain seq x y z
N MET A 1 7.88 13.31 17.58
CA MET A 1 8.24 14.13 16.41
C MET A 1 7.01 14.31 15.56
N ARG A 2 6.85 15.49 14.96
CA ARG A 2 5.83 15.80 13.96
C ARG A 2 6.46 15.62 12.58
N VAL A 3 5.93 14.67 11.82
CA VAL A 3 6.48 14.29 10.52
C VAL A 3 5.38 14.42 9.47
N ILE A 4 5.62 15.17 8.41
CA ILE A 4 4.74 15.17 7.24
C ILE A 4 5.15 14.01 6.34
N GLY A 5 4.23 13.09 6.06
CA GLY A 5 4.36 12.08 5.02
C GLY A 5 3.76 12.56 3.71
N LEU A 6 4.48 12.34 2.61
CA LEU A 6 4.02 12.54 1.24
C LEU A 6 4.00 11.21 0.49
N MET A 7 2.87 10.90 -0.13
CA MET A 7 2.72 9.78 -1.04
C MET A 7 2.08 10.24 -2.34
N SER A 8 2.62 9.77 -3.46
CA SER A 8 1.99 9.87 -4.77
C SER A 8 2.06 8.51 -5.44
N GLY A 9 0.88 7.89 -5.58
CA GLY A 9 0.73 6.55 -6.12
C GLY A 9 1.05 6.46 -7.62
N THR A 10 1.13 5.24 -8.13
CA THR A 10 1.41 5.00 -9.56
C THR A 10 0.31 5.45 -10.50
N SER A 11 -0.90 5.69 -9.99
CA SER A 11 -1.99 6.27 -10.79
C SER A 11 -1.77 7.75 -11.13
N ALA A 12 -0.84 8.41 -10.41
CA ALA A 12 -0.52 9.83 -10.56
C ALA A 12 -1.78 10.71 -10.50
N ASP A 13 -2.73 10.37 -9.62
CA ASP A 13 -3.98 11.13 -9.48
C ASP A 13 -3.80 12.34 -8.56
N GLY A 14 -2.82 12.30 -7.66
CA GLY A 14 -2.53 13.40 -6.74
C GLY A 14 -1.43 13.09 -5.73
N VAL A 15 -1.37 13.94 -4.71
CA VAL A 15 -0.41 13.91 -3.61
C VAL A 15 -1.18 13.80 -2.30
N ASP A 16 -1.03 12.68 -1.63
CA ASP A 16 -1.53 12.47 -0.29
C ASP A 16 -0.53 13.05 0.70
N VAL A 17 -1.01 13.96 1.56
CA VAL A 17 -0.22 14.63 2.58
C VAL A 17 -0.80 14.27 3.93
N ALA A 18 0.03 13.77 4.86
CA ALA A 18 -0.41 13.47 6.21
C ALA A 18 0.56 14.04 7.25
N LEU A 19 0.05 14.83 8.18
CA LEU A 19 0.80 15.21 9.38
C LEU A 19 0.65 14.09 10.40
N CYS A 20 1.77 13.49 10.79
CA CYS A 20 1.82 12.40 11.75
C CYS A 20 2.56 12.81 13.02
N GLU A 21 2.06 12.36 14.17
CA GLU A 21 2.79 12.40 15.44
C GLU A 21 3.33 11.02 15.76
N ILE A 22 4.65 10.92 15.92
CA ILE A 22 5.35 9.64 16.07
C ILE A 22 6.28 9.70 17.28
N PHE A 23 6.20 8.69 18.14
CA PHE A 23 7.02 8.54 19.34
C PHE A 23 7.32 7.07 19.66
N GLY A 24 8.32 6.87 20.51
CA GLY A 24 8.77 5.54 20.92
C GLY A 24 9.76 4.91 19.95
N GLN A 25 9.86 3.59 20.00
CA GLN A 25 10.79 2.78 19.22
C GLN A 25 10.13 1.43 18.87
N PRO A 26 10.75 0.60 18.01
CA PRO A 26 10.19 -0.71 17.72
C PRO A 26 9.81 -1.51 18.99
N GLY A 27 8.55 -1.92 19.10
CA GLY A 27 7.99 -2.62 20.25
C GLY A 27 7.05 -1.78 21.14
N ASP A 28 7.21 -0.46 21.18
CA ASP A 28 6.34 0.47 21.91
C ASP A 28 5.94 1.73 21.10
N MET A 29 6.30 1.73 19.81
CA MET A 29 6.04 2.83 18.89
C MET A 29 4.55 3.13 18.78
N GLN A 30 4.24 4.42 18.76
CA GLN A 30 2.92 4.93 18.46
C GLN A 30 3.04 5.97 17.36
N ALA A 31 2.13 5.88 16.39
CA ALA A 31 2.07 6.78 15.25
C ALA A 31 0.61 7.10 14.96
N THR A 32 0.28 8.40 14.99
CA THR A 32 -1.09 8.89 14.80
C THR A 32 -1.12 9.87 13.65
N ILE A 33 -2.10 9.73 12.76
CA ILE A 33 -2.39 10.72 11.72
C ILE A 33 -3.20 11.84 12.37
N VAL A 34 -2.61 13.03 12.48
CA VAL A 34 -3.23 14.22 13.08
C VAL A 34 -4.14 14.92 12.07
N ALA A 35 -3.68 14.99 10.83
CA ALA A 35 -4.42 15.55 9.70
C ALA A 35 -3.97 14.86 8.41
N GLY A 36 -4.86 14.76 7.43
CA GLY A 36 -4.56 14.25 6.10
C GLY A 36 -5.40 14.96 5.05
N ASP A 37 -4.83 15.18 3.87
CA ASP A 37 -5.51 15.76 2.72
C ASP A 37 -4.88 15.28 1.42
N THR A 38 -5.65 15.28 0.33
CA THR A 38 -5.20 14.83 -0.99
C THR A 38 -5.33 15.96 -1.99
N TYR A 39 -4.22 16.29 -2.65
CA TYR A 39 -4.15 17.36 -3.64
C TYR A 39 -4.02 16.76 -5.05
N PRO A 40 -5.02 16.93 -5.92
CA PRO A 40 -4.95 16.36 -7.27
C PRO A 40 -3.87 17.06 -8.10
N TYR A 41 -3.18 16.30 -8.93
CA TYR A 41 -2.33 16.90 -9.96
C TYR A 41 -3.18 17.61 -11.01
N SER A 42 -2.59 18.61 -11.68
CA SER A 42 -3.20 19.13 -12.91
C SER A 42 -3.25 18.03 -13.98
N PRO A 43 -4.25 18.05 -14.88
CA PRO A 43 -4.31 17.08 -15.98
C PRO A 43 -3.03 17.04 -16.82
N GLU A 44 -2.38 18.18 -17.02
CA GLU A 44 -1.12 18.30 -17.76
C GLU A 44 0.04 17.63 -17.01
N MET A 45 0.19 17.90 -15.70
CA MET A 45 1.23 17.28 -14.87
C MET A 45 1.05 15.77 -14.82
N ARG A 46 -0.18 15.29 -14.61
CA ARG A 46 -0.52 13.88 -14.64
C ARG A 46 -0.14 13.23 -15.98
N GLN A 47 -0.48 13.87 -17.10
CA GLN A 47 -0.12 13.34 -18.41
C GLN A 47 1.40 13.26 -18.62
N ARG A 48 2.16 14.27 -18.18
CA ARG A 48 3.62 14.28 -18.25
C ARG A 48 4.26 13.17 -17.42
N ILE A 49 3.73 12.91 -16.22
CA ILE A 49 4.14 11.78 -15.37
C ILE A 49 3.91 10.46 -16.12
N LEU A 50 2.71 10.26 -16.68
CA LEU A 50 2.37 9.04 -17.42
C LEU A 50 3.25 8.85 -18.66
N ASP A 51 3.54 9.92 -19.39
CA ASP A 51 4.45 9.88 -20.54
C ASP A 51 5.90 9.58 -20.12
N ALA A 52 6.34 10.06 -18.96
CA ALA A 52 7.68 9.74 -18.42
C ALA A 52 7.82 8.26 -18.02
N CYS A 53 6.72 7.61 -17.62
CA CYS A 53 6.64 6.17 -17.35
C CYS A 53 6.62 5.31 -18.63
N ASP A 54 6.24 5.88 -19.78
CA ASP A 54 6.18 5.18 -21.06
C ASP A 54 7.58 5.07 -21.67
N ARG A 55 8.07 3.83 -21.87
CA ARG A 55 9.40 3.54 -22.45
C ARG A 55 9.66 4.24 -23.79
N GLN A 56 8.64 4.48 -24.61
CA GLN A 56 8.79 5.10 -25.93
C GLN A 56 8.81 6.63 -25.87
N LYS A 57 8.25 7.21 -24.80
CA LYS A 57 8.13 8.67 -24.63
C LYS A 57 9.09 9.23 -23.59
N SER A 58 9.65 8.36 -22.74
CA SER A 58 10.56 8.72 -21.66
C SER A 58 11.82 9.38 -22.20
N ARG A 59 12.08 10.61 -21.73
CA ARG A 59 13.23 11.44 -22.13
C ARG A 59 13.96 11.93 -20.90
N VAL A 60 15.29 11.81 -20.90
CA VAL A 60 16.13 12.15 -19.74
C VAL A 60 16.00 13.62 -19.35
N ASP A 61 15.93 14.52 -20.33
CA ASP A 61 15.77 15.95 -20.08
C ASP A 61 14.39 16.28 -19.49
N GLU A 62 13.33 15.63 -19.98
CA GLU A 62 11.98 15.78 -19.42
C GLU A 62 11.91 15.26 -17.98
N ILE A 63 12.48 14.09 -17.72
CA ILE A 63 12.54 13.50 -16.37
C ILE A 63 13.29 14.42 -15.40
N ALA A 64 14.40 15.02 -15.84
CA ALA A 64 15.19 15.92 -15.02
C ALA A 64 14.39 17.17 -14.64
N CYS A 65 13.64 17.76 -15.58
CA CYS A 65 12.73 18.88 -15.30
C CYS A 65 11.60 18.45 -14.37
N LEU A 66 10.94 17.33 -14.68
CA LEU A 66 9.81 16.81 -13.92
C LEU A 66 10.18 16.48 -12.47
N ASN A 67 11.42 16.04 -12.21
CA ASN A 67 11.92 15.78 -10.86
C ASN A 67 11.91 17.02 -9.96
N THR A 68 12.25 18.18 -10.52
CA THR A 68 12.19 19.48 -9.83
C THR A 68 10.75 19.96 -9.73
N GLU A 69 10.00 19.92 -10.83
CA GLU A 69 8.64 20.46 -10.87
C GLU A 69 7.65 19.70 -9.95
N ILE A 70 7.76 18.37 -9.85
CA ILE A 70 6.95 17.61 -8.89
C ILE A 70 7.31 17.95 -7.45
N ALA A 71 8.59 18.21 -7.17
CA ALA A 71 8.99 18.65 -5.84
C ALA A 71 8.46 20.05 -5.49
N ASP A 72 8.38 20.96 -6.47
CA ASP A 72 7.69 22.24 -6.30
C ASP A 72 6.21 22.03 -5.98
N VAL A 73 5.52 21.14 -6.70
CA VAL A 73 4.13 20.77 -6.40
C VAL A 73 4.01 20.20 -4.97
N PHE A 74 4.91 19.32 -4.56
CA PHE A 74 4.90 18.76 -3.20
C PHE A 74 5.07 19.85 -2.14
N ALA A 75 5.99 20.80 -2.34
CA ALA A 75 6.19 21.91 -1.42
C ALA A 75 4.98 22.85 -1.37
N ASP A 76 4.31 23.07 -2.51
CA ASP A 76 3.05 23.83 -2.57
C ASP A 76 1.94 23.11 -1.81
N CYS A 77 1.79 21.79 -1.99
CA CYS A 77 0.84 20.96 -1.25
C CYS A 77 1.10 21.01 0.26
N ILE A 78 2.36 20.92 0.71
CA ILE A 78 2.73 21.04 2.13
C ILE A 78 2.33 22.41 2.68
N THR A 79 2.62 23.48 1.96
CA THR A 79 2.29 24.85 2.37
C THR A 79 0.78 25.05 2.44
N GLN A 80 0.04 24.58 1.43
CA GLN A 80 -1.41 24.62 1.41
C GLN A 80 -2.00 23.81 2.57
N PHE A 81 -1.48 22.60 2.80
CA PHE A 81 -1.91 21.71 3.86
C PHE A 81 -1.70 22.31 5.26
N ALA A 82 -0.55 22.93 5.50
CA ALA A 82 -0.25 23.64 6.74
C ALA A 82 -1.23 24.80 7.00
N ASN A 83 -1.52 25.58 5.95
CA ASN A 83 -2.49 26.68 6.02
C ASN A 83 -3.91 26.17 6.30
N SER A 84 -4.37 25.15 5.58
CA SER A 84 -5.72 24.57 5.73
C SER A 84 -5.94 23.96 7.12
N ASN A 85 -4.89 23.39 7.72
CA ASN A 85 -4.94 22.77 9.04
C ASN A 85 -4.43 23.69 10.17
N ALA A 86 -4.17 24.97 9.87
CA ALA A 86 -3.78 26.01 10.81
C ALA A 86 -2.59 25.64 11.73
N PHE A 87 -1.54 25.03 11.17
CA PHE A 87 -0.28 24.80 11.88
C PHE A 87 0.89 25.48 11.18
N ALA A 88 1.91 25.85 11.95
CA ALA A 88 3.11 26.48 11.41
C ALA A 88 4.11 25.41 10.91
N LEU A 89 4.72 25.64 9.75
CA LEU A 89 5.68 24.69 9.16
C LEU A 89 6.92 24.48 10.05
N ASP A 90 7.32 25.46 10.84
CA ASP A 90 8.42 25.34 11.81
C ASP A 90 8.13 24.37 12.97
N SER A 91 6.86 23.97 13.17
CA SER A 91 6.46 22.93 14.11
C SER A 91 6.64 21.50 13.57
N VAL A 92 7.02 21.36 12.29
CA VAL A 92 7.29 20.08 11.64
C VAL A 92 8.78 19.77 11.74
N ASP A 93 9.09 18.58 12.24
CA ASP A 93 10.47 18.13 12.40
C ASP A 93 11.03 17.60 11.09
N LEU A 94 10.27 16.77 10.37
CA LEU A 94 10.71 16.09 9.16
C LEU A 94 9.64 16.09 8.08
N ILE A 95 10.07 16.12 6.82
CA ILE A 95 9.26 15.70 5.68
C ILE A 95 9.75 14.34 5.21
N ALA A 96 8.83 13.42 5.00
CA ALA A 96 9.07 12.12 4.41
C ALA A 96 8.45 12.10 3.02
N SER A 97 9.27 12.04 1.97
CA SER A 97 8.78 12.02 0.60
C SER A 97 9.07 10.68 -0.06
N HIS A 98 8.01 9.93 -0.41
CA HIS A 98 8.16 8.79 -1.30
C HIS A 98 8.66 9.23 -2.68
N GLY A 99 8.18 10.37 -3.17
CA GLY A 99 8.25 10.73 -4.58
C GLY A 99 7.08 10.20 -5.40
N GLN A 100 7.15 10.44 -6.70
CA GLN A 100 6.36 9.78 -7.73
C GLN A 100 7.21 8.68 -8.35
N THR A 101 6.76 7.42 -8.30
CA THR A 101 7.47 6.33 -8.99
C THR A 101 7.28 6.47 -10.50
N LEU A 102 8.39 6.54 -11.23
CA LEU A 102 8.38 6.44 -12.70
C LEU A 102 8.73 5.03 -13.18
N TRP A 103 9.63 4.35 -12.47
CA TRP A 103 10.08 3.03 -12.89
C TRP A 103 10.43 2.15 -11.69
N HIS A 104 10.03 0.89 -11.77
CA HIS A 104 10.42 -0.16 -10.83
C HIS A 104 10.82 -1.40 -11.64
N ASN A 105 12.11 -1.71 -11.69
CA ASN A 105 12.65 -2.68 -12.64
C ASN A 105 12.80 -4.06 -12.00
N VAL A 106 11.80 -4.91 -12.24
CA VAL A 106 11.83 -6.34 -11.90
C VAL A 106 12.45 -7.11 -13.07
N LEU A 107 13.47 -7.92 -12.78
CA LEU A 107 14.16 -8.78 -13.74
C LEU A 107 13.39 -10.09 -13.96
N PRO A 108 13.69 -10.86 -15.03
CA PRO A 108 13.01 -12.12 -15.32
C PRO A 108 13.10 -13.18 -14.20
N ASP A 109 14.10 -13.09 -13.33
CA ASP A 109 14.27 -13.97 -12.18
C ASP A 109 13.52 -13.49 -10.92
N GLY A 110 12.75 -12.41 -11.03
CA GLY A 110 11.99 -11.80 -9.93
C GLY A 110 12.80 -10.85 -9.04
N SER A 111 14.12 -10.73 -9.25
CA SER A 111 14.94 -9.76 -8.51
C SER A 111 14.72 -8.33 -9.01
N VAL A 112 14.93 -7.34 -8.14
CA VAL A 112 14.85 -5.92 -8.48
C VAL A 112 16.26 -5.35 -8.51
N ASN A 113 16.63 -4.66 -9.59
CA ASN A 113 17.94 -4.02 -9.70
C ASN A 113 17.88 -2.48 -9.71
N ALA A 114 16.70 -1.90 -9.92
CA ALA A 114 16.52 -0.45 -9.95
C ALA A 114 15.09 -0.05 -9.58
N SER A 115 14.96 1.05 -8.87
CA SER A 115 13.70 1.74 -8.62
C SER A 115 13.97 3.24 -8.70
N PHE A 116 13.11 3.96 -9.41
CA PHE A 116 13.30 5.37 -9.70
C PHE A 116 12.05 6.17 -9.34
N GLN A 117 12.19 6.95 -8.27
CA GLN A 117 11.20 7.88 -7.74
C GLN A 117 11.72 9.29 -8.00
N ILE A 118 10.86 10.16 -8.53
CA ILE A 118 11.16 11.59 -8.72
C ILE A 118 10.42 12.44 -7.69
N GLY A 119 10.87 13.68 -7.52
CA GLY A 119 10.50 14.55 -6.40
C GLY A 119 11.76 14.89 -5.61
N GLU A 120 12.53 15.83 -6.15
CA GLU A 120 13.82 16.27 -5.61
C GLU A 120 13.74 16.71 -4.14
N GLY A 121 14.46 16.01 -3.26
CA GLY A 121 14.48 16.30 -1.83
C GLY A 121 15.09 17.66 -1.50
N ALA A 122 16.08 18.10 -2.29
CA ALA A 122 16.67 19.43 -2.15
C ALA A 122 15.67 20.55 -2.43
N VAL A 123 14.83 20.41 -3.45
CA VAL A 123 13.80 21.39 -3.77
C VAL A 123 12.77 21.47 -2.64
N ILE A 124 12.32 20.33 -2.11
CA ILE A 124 11.38 20.29 -0.99
C ILE A 124 11.99 20.97 0.25
N ALA A 125 13.24 20.63 0.60
CA ALA A 125 13.92 21.20 1.76
C ALA A 125 14.12 22.73 1.62
N GLU A 126 14.59 23.22 0.47
CA GLU A 126 14.79 24.65 0.21
C GLU A 126 13.47 25.44 0.21
N ARG A 127 12.40 24.86 -0.34
CA ARG A 127 11.09 25.51 -0.41
C ARG A 127 10.37 25.56 0.94
N THR A 128 10.64 24.61 1.84
CA THR A 128 9.90 24.47 3.11
C THR A 128 10.71 24.82 4.35
N GLY A 129 12.04 24.86 4.25
CA GLY A 129 12.96 25.00 5.38
C GLY A 129 13.07 23.74 6.26
N ILE A 130 12.40 22.64 5.89
CA ILE A 130 12.30 21.43 6.73
C ILE A 130 13.20 20.32 6.17
N THR A 131 13.97 19.70 7.07
CA THR A 131 14.78 18.52 6.75
C THR A 131 13.92 17.43 6.12
N THR A 132 14.31 17.02 4.92
CA THR A 132 13.53 16.11 4.07
C THR A 132 14.24 14.78 3.92
N ILE A 133 13.51 13.68 4.09
CA ILE A 133 13.98 12.31 3.86
C ILE A 133 13.22 11.72 2.68
N ASN A 134 13.93 11.37 1.62
CA ASN A 134 13.37 10.81 0.38
C ASN A 134 14.11 9.55 -0.08
N ASN A 135 13.77 9.02 -1.27
CA ASN A 135 14.46 7.91 -1.92
C ASN A 135 14.57 6.62 -1.06
N MET A 136 13.46 6.25 -0.40
CA MET A 136 13.47 5.19 0.61
C MET A 136 13.67 3.77 0.04
N ARG A 137 13.34 3.53 -1.23
CA ARG A 137 13.44 2.19 -1.85
C ARG A 137 14.89 1.78 -2.15
N ALA A 138 15.75 2.74 -2.51
CA ALA A 138 17.06 2.45 -3.07
C ALA A 138 17.99 1.66 -2.12
N ARG A 139 17.95 1.95 -0.82
CA ARG A 139 18.85 1.25 0.14
C ARG A 139 18.45 -0.20 0.38
N ASP A 140 17.16 -0.53 0.32
CA ASP A 140 16.69 -1.92 0.40
C ASP A 140 17.13 -2.72 -0.83
N ILE A 141 16.93 -2.15 -2.03
CA ILE A 141 17.37 -2.76 -3.30
C ILE A 141 18.89 -2.99 -3.31
N ALA A 142 19.67 -1.99 -2.87
CA ALA A 142 21.12 -2.13 -2.74
C ALA A 142 21.54 -3.19 -1.71
N ALA A 143 20.69 -3.50 -0.72
CA ALA A 143 20.88 -4.59 0.24
C ALA A 143 20.40 -5.96 -0.30
N GLY A 144 19.91 -6.02 -1.54
CA GLY A 144 19.42 -7.21 -2.22
C GLY A 144 17.93 -7.47 -2.03
N GLY A 145 17.17 -6.51 -1.49
CA GLY A 145 15.72 -6.59 -1.39
C GLY A 145 15.01 -6.11 -2.66
N GLN A 146 13.69 -6.17 -2.65
CA GLN A 146 12.86 -5.72 -3.77
C GLN A 146 12.54 -4.23 -3.73
N GLY A 147 12.80 -3.52 -2.63
CA GLY A 147 12.39 -2.12 -2.43
C GLY A 147 10.88 -1.93 -2.24
N ALA A 148 10.14 -3.02 -2.10
CA ALA A 148 8.69 -3.08 -1.91
C ALA A 148 8.29 -4.47 -1.36
N PRO A 149 7.10 -4.59 -0.73
CA PRO A 149 6.33 -3.50 -0.16
C PRO A 149 7.00 -2.97 1.13
N LEU A 150 7.15 -1.65 1.25
CA LEU A 150 7.69 -1.05 2.50
C LEU A 150 6.65 -0.97 3.61
N THR A 151 5.36 -0.97 3.24
CA THR A 151 4.21 -0.98 4.17
C THR A 151 4.26 -2.14 5.15
N GLY A 152 4.74 -3.32 4.73
CA GLY A 152 4.79 -4.50 5.60
C GLY A 152 5.65 -4.30 6.85
N TYR A 153 6.73 -3.52 6.76
CA TYR A 153 7.56 -3.19 7.92
C TYR A 153 6.81 -2.29 8.90
N VAL A 154 6.07 -1.30 8.40
CA VAL A 154 5.29 -0.39 9.23
C VAL A 154 4.09 -1.11 9.85
N ASP A 155 3.44 -2.01 9.11
CA ASP A 155 2.41 -2.89 9.65
C ASP A 155 3.00 -3.77 10.78
N TRP A 156 4.20 -4.32 10.59
CA TRP A 156 4.90 -5.06 11.65
C TRP A 156 5.29 -4.19 12.85
N LEU A 157 5.63 -2.92 12.65
CA LEU A 157 5.96 -2.01 13.75
C LEU A 157 4.73 -1.61 14.56
N LEU A 158 3.64 -1.24 13.88
CA LEU A 158 2.50 -0.58 14.51
C LEU A 158 1.34 -1.53 14.86
N LEU A 159 1.18 -2.60 14.08
CA LEU A 159 -0.06 -3.40 14.12
C LEU A 159 0.09 -4.72 14.85
N ARG A 160 1.26 -5.06 15.39
CA ARG A 160 1.40 -6.26 16.24
C ARG A 160 0.59 -6.13 17.52
N HIS A 161 -0.11 -7.19 17.89
CA HIS A 161 -0.79 -7.24 19.19
C HIS A 161 0.19 -7.66 20.30
N PRO A 162 -0.01 -7.25 21.57
CA PRO A 162 0.81 -7.73 22.68
C PRO A 162 0.89 -9.25 22.84
N SER A 163 -0.18 -9.98 22.53
CA SER A 163 -0.32 -11.40 22.92
C SER A 163 -0.88 -12.38 21.88
N HIS A 164 -1.40 -11.92 20.74
CA HIS A 164 -1.95 -12.82 19.72
C HIS A 164 -1.54 -12.44 18.30
N TRP A 165 -1.70 -13.36 17.36
CA TRP A 165 -1.42 -13.13 15.95
C TRP A 165 -2.52 -12.29 15.30
N ARG A 166 -2.08 -11.34 14.46
CA ARG A 166 -2.95 -10.51 13.61
C ARG A 166 -2.70 -10.81 12.14
N ALA A 167 -3.74 -10.69 11.33
CA ALA A 167 -3.60 -10.67 9.88
C ALA A 167 -3.98 -9.29 9.34
N ILE A 168 -3.12 -8.69 8.52
CA ILE A 168 -3.43 -7.46 7.80
C ILE A 168 -3.80 -7.85 6.38
N GLN A 169 -5.08 -7.75 6.03
CA GLN A 169 -5.63 -8.16 4.74
C GLN A 169 -5.97 -6.93 3.90
N ASN A 170 -5.18 -6.66 2.88
CA ASN A 170 -5.53 -5.67 1.88
C ASN A 170 -6.36 -6.30 0.76
N ILE A 171 -7.42 -5.63 0.33
CA ILE A 171 -8.29 -6.04 -0.78
C ILE A 171 -8.34 -4.88 -1.79
N GLY A 172 -7.28 -4.76 -2.59
CA GLY A 172 -7.22 -3.84 -3.73
C GLY A 172 -7.66 -4.53 -5.02
N GLY A 173 -7.05 -4.21 -6.16
CA GLY A 173 -7.22 -5.02 -7.38
C GLY A 173 -6.83 -6.49 -7.14
N MET A 174 -5.72 -6.69 -6.42
CA MET A 174 -5.30 -8.00 -5.89
C MET A 174 -5.47 -8.00 -4.37
N GLY A 175 -5.76 -9.17 -3.82
CA GLY A 175 -5.78 -9.41 -2.39
C GLY A 175 -4.39 -9.81 -1.90
N ASN A 176 -3.96 -9.26 -0.76
CA ASN A 176 -2.72 -9.68 -0.10
C ASN A 176 -2.86 -9.67 1.41
N VAL A 177 -2.12 -10.56 2.06
CA VAL A 177 -2.14 -10.72 3.52
C VAL A 177 -0.73 -10.59 4.08
N THR A 178 -0.63 -9.96 5.25
CA THR A 178 0.54 -10.04 6.12
C THR A 178 0.14 -10.62 7.47
N PHE A 179 0.66 -11.81 7.83
CA PHE A 179 0.51 -12.38 9.16
C PHE A 179 1.58 -11.83 10.10
N LEU A 180 1.15 -11.25 11.21
CA LEU A 180 1.98 -10.56 12.18
C LEU A 180 2.07 -11.34 13.50
N PRO A 181 3.28 -11.75 13.93
CA PRO A 181 3.47 -12.38 15.23
C PRO A 181 3.18 -11.38 16.37
N PRO A 182 2.70 -11.83 17.54
CA PRO A 182 2.52 -10.95 18.69
C PRO A 182 3.85 -10.39 19.21
N LEU A 183 3.82 -9.25 19.90
CA LEU A 183 5.01 -8.67 20.55
C LEU A 183 5.67 -9.62 21.55
N SER A 184 4.88 -10.50 22.19
CA SER A 184 5.38 -11.56 23.08
C SER A 184 6.20 -12.65 22.38
N ASP A 185 6.13 -12.75 21.05
CA ASP A 185 6.91 -13.67 20.24
C ASP A 185 8.02 -12.92 19.48
N SER A 186 9.26 -13.17 19.89
CA SER A 186 10.46 -12.57 19.29
C SER A 186 11.15 -13.49 18.27
N GLN A 187 10.69 -14.73 18.12
CA GLN A 187 11.32 -15.73 17.26
C GLN A 187 10.66 -15.77 15.89
N SER A 188 9.33 -15.64 15.85
CA SER A 188 8.57 -15.67 14.62
C SER A 188 8.79 -14.41 13.77
N GLN A 189 8.82 -14.60 12.46
CA GLN A 189 8.88 -13.54 11.47
C GLN A 189 7.49 -13.32 10.85
N PRO A 190 7.18 -12.11 10.35
CA PRO A 190 5.97 -11.91 9.58
C PRO A 190 6.04 -12.67 8.25
N ILE A 191 4.87 -13.08 7.76
CA ILE A 191 4.70 -13.77 6.48
C ILE A 191 3.78 -12.92 5.61
N ALA A 192 4.17 -12.63 4.37
CA ALA A 192 3.36 -11.85 3.44
C ALA A 192 3.34 -12.46 2.03
N PHE A 193 2.18 -12.41 1.37
CA PHE A 193 2.00 -12.87 -0.02
C PHE A 193 0.65 -12.40 -0.59
N ASP A 194 0.48 -12.50 -1.91
CA ASP A 194 -0.80 -12.22 -2.57
C ASP A 194 -1.71 -13.46 -2.52
N THR A 195 -2.94 -13.30 -2.00
CA THR A 195 -3.94 -14.38 -1.94
C THR A 195 -4.53 -14.70 -3.31
N GLY A 196 -4.66 -13.70 -4.18
CA GLY A 196 -5.29 -13.82 -5.49
C GLY A 196 -5.90 -12.50 -5.98
N PRO A 197 -6.91 -12.54 -6.86
CA PRO A 197 -7.68 -11.35 -7.19
C PRO A 197 -8.40 -10.83 -5.94
N GLY A 198 -8.40 -9.50 -5.78
CA GLY A 198 -9.26 -8.77 -4.86
C GLY A 198 -10.48 -8.30 -5.62
N ASN A 199 -10.44 -7.05 -6.10
CA ASN A 199 -11.49 -6.44 -6.90
C ASN A 199 -11.22 -6.50 -8.42
N ALA A 200 -10.03 -6.89 -8.89
CA ALA A 200 -9.67 -6.72 -10.30
C ALA A 200 -10.63 -7.41 -11.29
N LEU A 201 -11.04 -8.65 -11.00
CA LEU A 201 -12.02 -9.38 -11.82
C LEU A 201 -13.42 -8.81 -11.65
N LEU A 202 -13.79 -8.41 -10.43
CA LEU A 202 -15.10 -7.82 -10.12
C LEU A 202 -15.31 -6.50 -10.84
N ASP A 203 -14.35 -5.58 -10.74
CA ASP A 203 -14.41 -4.25 -11.33
C ASP A 203 -14.58 -4.33 -12.85
N VAL A 204 -13.82 -5.22 -13.51
CA VAL A 204 -13.96 -5.45 -14.95
C VAL A 204 -15.34 -6.02 -15.30
N SER A 205 -15.83 -7.01 -14.55
CA SER A 205 -17.15 -7.59 -14.80
C SER A 205 -18.27 -6.57 -14.62
N VAL A 206 -18.20 -5.73 -13.59
CA VAL A 206 -19.18 -4.65 -13.36
C VAL A 206 -19.14 -3.63 -14.48
N MET A 207 -17.93 -3.22 -14.89
CA MET A 207 -17.76 -2.30 -16.02
C MET A 207 -18.33 -2.88 -17.32
N HIS A 208 -18.11 -4.18 -17.57
CA HIS A 208 -18.66 -4.89 -18.71
C HIS A 208 -20.21 -4.87 -18.69
N PHE A 209 -20.83 -5.34 -17.61
CA PHE A 209 -22.29 -5.46 -17.53
C PHE A 209 -23.03 -4.12 -17.48
N THR A 210 -22.39 -3.09 -16.94
CA THR A 210 -22.96 -1.74 -16.87
C THR A 210 -22.61 -0.87 -18.08
N ASN A 211 -21.95 -1.42 -19.09
CA ASN A 211 -21.45 -0.67 -20.26
C ASN A 211 -20.64 0.58 -19.86
N GLY A 212 -19.79 0.45 -18.83
CA GLY A 212 -18.94 1.51 -18.32
C GLY A 212 -19.62 2.55 -17.43
N GLN A 213 -20.89 2.37 -17.06
CA GLN A 213 -21.57 3.30 -16.14
C GLN A 213 -21.10 3.16 -14.69
N GLN A 214 -20.62 1.98 -14.29
CA GLN A 214 -20.02 1.73 -12.98
C GLN A 214 -18.66 1.06 -13.14
N ASN A 215 -17.70 1.45 -12.30
CA ASN A 215 -16.33 0.92 -12.35
C ASN A 215 -16.08 -0.19 -11.32
N TYR A 216 -16.99 -0.39 -10.37
CA TYR A 216 -16.93 -1.38 -9.29
C TYR A 216 -18.32 -1.64 -8.73
N ASP A 217 -18.52 -2.75 -8.01
CA ASP A 217 -19.79 -3.08 -7.37
C ASP A 217 -19.99 -2.25 -6.09
N ARG A 218 -20.59 -1.07 -6.25
CA ARG A 218 -20.81 -0.14 -5.14
C ARG A 218 -21.68 -0.76 -4.07
N ASP A 219 -21.17 -0.78 -2.84
CA ASP A 219 -21.84 -1.34 -1.65
C ASP A 219 -22.28 -2.81 -1.82
N GLY A 220 -21.67 -3.55 -2.76
CA GLY A 220 -22.01 -4.94 -3.06
C GLY A 220 -23.43 -5.12 -3.64
N LEU A 221 -24.03 -4.08 -4.21
CA LEU A 221 -25.44 -4.08 -4.62
C LEU A 221 -25.75 -5.10 -5.70
N LEU A 222 -24.84 -5.34 -6.64
CA LEU A 222 -25.00 -6.33 -7.70
C LEU A 222 -24.76 -7.74 -7.14
N ALA A 223 -23.70 -7.93 -6.35
CA ALA A 223 -23.41 -9.22 -5.70
C ALA A 223 -24.57 -9.71 -4.82
N ARG A 224 -25.24 -8.80 -4.08
CA ARG A 224 -26.40 -9.13 -3.22
C ARG A 224 -27.62 -9.64 -3.98
N GLN A 225 -27.79 -9.20 -5.22
CA GLN A 225 -28.93 -9.62 -6.06
C GLN A 225 -28.69 -10.99 -6.69
N GLY A 226 -27.42 -11.40 -6.79
CA GLY A 226 -27.02 -12.65 -7.38
C GLY A 226 -27.17 -13.83 -6.44
N ARG A 227 -27.38 -15.00 -7.04
CA ARG A 227 -27.22 -16.28 -6.37
C ARG A 227 -25.83 -16.82 -6.69
N LEU A 228 -25.06 -17.17 -5.66
CA LEU A 228 -23.79 -17.87 -5.80
C LEU A 228 -23.97 -19.17 -6.60
N ASP A 229 -23.14 -19.38 -7.62
CA ASP A 229 -23.00 -20.66 -8.30
C ASP A 229 -21.82 -21.43 -7.69
N GLU A 230 -22.13 -22.45 -6.88
CA GLU A 230 -21.13 -23.21 -6.12
C GLU A 230 -20.25 -24.09 -7.02
N GLU A 231 -20.80 -24.59 -8.13
CA GLU A 231 -20.09 -25.47 -9.06
C GLU A 231 -19.05 -24.67 -9.85
N TRP A 232 -19.45 -23.50 -10.37
CA TRP A 232 -18.52 -22.59 -11.02
C TRP A 232 -17.47 -22.05 -10.05
N LEU A 233 -17.84 -21.68 -8.82
CA LEU A 233 -16.87 -21.30 -7.79
C LEU A 233 -15.82 -22.41 -7.57
N HIS A 234 -16.26 -23.66 -7.48
CA HIS A 234 -15.34 -24.80 -7.32
C HIS A 234 -14.35 -24.93 -8.48
N ASP A 235 -14.82 -24.74 -9.72
CA ASP A 235 -13.99 -24.77 -10.92
C ASP A 235 -12.98 -23.62 -10.94
N LEU A 236 -13.41 -22.40 -10.59
CA LEU A 236 -12.53 -21.22 -10.52
C LEU A 236 -11.38 -21.43 -9.52
N LEU A 237 -11.64 -22.10 -8.40
CA LEU A 237 -10.63 -22.39 -7.38
C LEU A 237 -9.59 -23.44 -7.82
N GLN A 238 -9.81 -24.14 -8.94
CA GLN A 238 -8.81 -25.05 -9.52
C GLN A 238 -7.70 -24.31 -10.28
N HIS A 239 -7.79 -22.98 -10.43
CA HIS A 239 -6.77 -22.21 -11.12
C HIS A 239 -5.36 -22.44 -10.49
N PRO A 240 -4.31 -22.71 -11.29
CA PRO A 240 -3.00 -23.13 -10.77
C PRO A 240 -2.36 -22.16 -9.77
N TYR A 241 -2.66 -20.86 -9.88
CA TYR A 241 -2.15 -19.85 -8.95
C TYR A 241 -2.59 -20.13 -7.49
N TYR A 242 -3.86 -20.50 -7.28
CA TYR A 242 -4.38 -20.75 -5.94
C TYR A 242 -3.70 -21.95 -5.29
N GLN A 243 -3.29 -22.93 -6.09
CA GLN A 243 -2.63 -24.15 -5.63
C GLN A 243 -1.16 -23.94 -5.23
N ARG A 244 -0.52 -22.81 -5.61
CA ARG A 244 0.89 -22.51 -5.27
C ARG A 244 1.09 -22.29 -3.77
N ASP A 245 2.26 -22.71 -3.29
CA ASP A 245 2.79 -22.37 -1.95
C ASP A 245 3.32 -20.92 -1.91
N TYR A 246 3.54 -20.37 -0.71
CA TYR A 246 4.23 -19.08 -0.55
C TYR A 246 5.76 -19.28 -0.59
N PRO A 247 6.56 -18.27 -1.00
CA PRO A 247 6.16 -16.92 -1.42
C PRO A 247 5.46 -16.90 -2.79
N LYS A 248 4.38 -16.13 -2.91
CA LYS A 248 3.66 -15.94 -4.17
C LYS A 248 3.16 -14.50 -4.33
N THR A 249 3.22 -14.00 -5.56
CA THR A 249 2.71 -12.70 -5.98
C THR A 249 2.01 -12.83 -7.33
N THR A 250 1.07 -11.93 -7.60
CA THR A 250 0.29 -11.88 -8.84
C THR A 250 -0.21 -10.47 -9.13
N GLY A 251 -0.61 -10.21 -10.35
CA GLY A 251 -1.23 -8.98 -10.77
C GLY A 251 -2.25 -9.15 -11.89
N ARG A 252 -2.45 -8.06 -12.64
CA ARG A 252 -3.39 -7.99 -13.77
C ARG A 252 -2.94 -8.84 -14.97
N GLU A 253 -1.70 -9.30 -14.99
CA GLU A 253 -1.20 -10.24 -15.99
C GLU A 253 -1.86 -11.63 -15.89
N LEU A 254 -2.31 -12.03 -14.70
CA LEU A 254 -3.08 -13.26 -14.49
C LEU A 254 -4.57 -12.99 -14.26
N PHE A 255 -4.89 -11.92 -13.52
CA PHE A 255 -6.27 -11.61 -13.10
C PHE A 255 -6.73 -10.25 -13.60
N GLY A 256 -6.44 -9.94 -14.86
CA GLY A 256 -6.80 -8.68 -15.51
C GLY A 256 -8.04 -8.77 -16.40
N THR A 257 -8.16 -7.79 -17.30
CA THR A 257 -9.32 -7.62 -18.18
C THR A 257 -9.59 -8.82 -19.08
N GLU A 258 -8.54 -9.40 -19.67
CA GLU A 258 -8.68 -10.57 -20.54
C GLU A 258 -9.24 -11.78 -19.77
N ALA A 259 -8.67 -12.08 -18.60
CA ALA A 259 -9.16 -13.15 -17.73
C ALA A 259 -10.61 -12.90 -17.31
N ALA A 260 -10.96 -11.67 -16.91
CA ALA A 260 -12.34 -11.35 -16.54
C ALA A 260 -13.34 -11.58 -17.69
N HIS A 261 -13.02 -11.16 -18.93
CA HIS A 261 -13.89 -11.42 -20.07
C HIS A 261 -14.03 -12.91 -20.38
N GLN A 262 -12.95 -13.69 -20.32
CA GLN A 262 -13.01 -15.15 -20.49
C GLN A 262 -13.93 -15.80 -19.45
N LEU A 263 -13.84 -15.36 -18.18
CA LEU A 263 -14.71 -15.84 -17.11
C LEU A 263 -16.18 -15.43 -17.31
N ILE A 264 -16.43 -14.23 -17.84
CA ILE A 264 -17.80 -13.78 -18.18
C ILE A 264 -18.37 -14.67 -19.28
N ASP A 265 -17.62 -14.91 -20.36
CA ASP A 265 -18.05 -15.75 -21.48
C ASP A 265 -18.35 -17.19 -20.99
N GLU A 266 -17.45 -17.78 -20.20
CA GLU A 266 -17.64 -19.11 -19.60
C GLU A 266 -18.92 -19.17 -18.74
N ALA A 267 -19.15 -18.16 -17.89
CA ALA A 267 -20.32 -18.13 -17.03
C ALA A 267 -21.63 -17.92 -17.80
N GLN A 268 -21.60 -17.14 -18.88
CA GLN A 268 -22.76 -16.98 -19.77
C GLN A 268 -23.08 -18.28 -20.52
N GLU A 269 -22.08 -19.04 -20.94
CA GLU A 269 -22.27 -20.38 -21.53
C GLU A 269 -22.91 -21.36 -20.53
N ARG A 270 -22.61 -21.21 -19.22
CA ARG A 270 -23.28 -21.93 -18.13
C ARG A 270 -24.71 -21.43 -17.84
N GLY A 271 -25.16 -20.36 -18.50
CA GLY A 271 -26.48 -19.78 -18.32
C GLY A 271 -26.63 -18.87 -17.09
N LEU A 272 -25.51 -18.39 -16.53
CA LEU A 272 -25.52 -17.48 -15.38
C LEU A 272 -25.85 -16.05 -15.83
N ASP A 273 -26.65 -15.34 -15.04
CA ASP A 273 -26.88 -13.91 -15.24
C ASP A 273 -25.77 -13.06 -14.62
N GLN A 274 -25.76 -11.76 -14.95
CA GLN A 274 -24.76 -10.81 -14.45
C GLN A 274 -24.66 -10.77 -12.91
N TYR A 275 -25.78 -10.97 -12.21
CA TYR A 275 -25.80 -10.88 -10.75
C TYR A 275 -25.17 -12.13 -10.14
N ALA A 276 -25.52 -13.31 -10.64
CA ALA A 276 -24.90 -14.58 -10.26
C ALA A 276 -23.39 -14.58 -10.53
N ILE A 277 -22.97 -13.99 -11.67
CA ILE A 277 -21.55 -13.84 -12.01
C ILE A 277 -20.81 -12.98 -10.99
N ILE A 278 -21.32 -11.79 -10.70
CA ILE A 278 -20.70 -10.86 -9.74
C ILE A 278 -20.71 -11.46 -8.32
N SER A 279 -21.80 -12.12 -7.92
CA SER A 279 -21.90 -12.81 -6.63
C SER A 279 -20.86 -13.93 -6.50
N THR A 280 -20.69 -14.73 -7.54
CA THR A 280 -19.73 -15.84 -7.57
C THR A 280 -18.28 -15.36 -7.58
N LEU A 281 -17.95 -14.32 -8.35
CA LEU A 281 -16.63 -13.69 -8.31
C LEU A 281 -16.34 -13.02 -6.95
N THR A 282 -17.37 -12.51 -6.27
CA THR A 282 -17.22 -11.96 -4.91
C THR A 282 -16.89 -13.06 -3.92
N ALA A 283 -17.56 -14.21 -4.04
CA ALA A 283 -17.27 -15.39 -3.25
C ALA A 283 -15.90 -16.00 -3.57
N LEU A 284 -15.44 -15.94 -4.83
CA LEU A 284 -14.09 -16.38 -5.21
C LEU A 284 -13.02 -15.60 -4.43
N THR A 285 -13.15 -14.28 -4.36
CA THR A 285 -12.22 -13.44 -3.58
C THR A 285 -12.22 -13.83 -2.10
N ALA A 286 -13.40 -13.92 -1.48
CA ALA A 286 -13.50 -14.28 -0.06
C ALA A 286 -12.98 -15.70 0.22
N THR A 287 -13.27 -16.66 -0.66
CA THR A 287 -12.82 -18.06 -0.52
C THR A 287 -11.32 -18.18 -0.73
N ASN A 288 -10.71 -17.42 -1.64
CA ASN A 288 -9.26 -17.44 -1.83
C ASN A 288 -8.50 -16.90 -0.61
N ILE A 289 -9.06 -15.88 0.06
CA ILE A 289 -8.53 -15.34 1.31
C ILE A 289 -8.63 -16.41 2.41
N ALA A 290 -9.79 -17.07 2.53
CA ALA A 290 -10.01 -18.13 3.50
C ALA A 290 -9.03 -19.31 3.32
N ASP A 291 -8.86 -19.79 2.08
CA ASP A 291 -7.92 -20.88 1.75
C ASP A 291 -6.48 -20.49 2.13
N ALA A 292 -6.07 -19.26 1.81
CA ALA A 292 -4.76 -18.75 2.19
C ALA A 292 -4.53 -18.74 3.70
N TYR A 293 -5.55 -18.39 4.49
CA TYR A 293 -5.46 -18.39 5.96
C TYR A 293 -5.36 -19.82 6.47
N GLN A 294 -6.20 -20.72 5.97
CA GLN A 294 -6.19 -22.12 6.39
C GLN A 294 -4.86 -22.81 6.11
N ARG A 295 -4.24 -22.51 4.96
CA ARG A 295 -3.02 -23.19 4.52
C ARG A 295 -1.75 -22.57 5.05
N PHE A 296 -1.71 -21.24 5.20
CA PHE A 296 -0.45 -20.52 5.38
C PHE A 296 -0.40 -19.66 6.65
N ALA A 297 -1.49 -19.52 7.41
CA ALA A 297 -1.41 -18.85 8.71
C ALA A 297 -0.49 -19.68 9.64
N PRO A 298 0.57 -19.08 10.20
CA PRO A 298 1.55 -19.81 11.00
C PRO A 298 1.01 -20.22 12.38
N ALA A 299 -0.07 -19.57 12.81
CA ALA A 299 -0.76 -19.83 14.06
C ALA A 299 -2.23 -19.41 13.93
N ARG A 300 -3.02 -19.68 14.97
CA ARG A 300 -4.38 -19.15 15.08
C ARG A 300 -4.34 -17.62 15.00
N ILE A 301 -5.09 -17.06 14.05
CA ILE A 301 -5.32 -15.63 13.93
C ILE A 301 -6.51 -15.27 14.81
N ASP A 302 -6.34 -14.31 15.71
CA ASP A 302 -7.41 -13.85 16.60
C ASP A 302 -8.03 -12.53 16.13
N GLU A 303 -7.33 -11.77 15.28
CA GLU A 303 -7.81 -10.51 14.73
C GLU A 303 -7.33 -10.29 13.29
N VAL A 304 -8.25 -9.85 12.42
CA VAL A 304 -8.01 -9.53 11.02
C VAL A 304 -8.32 -8.06 10.80
N ILE A 305 -7.35 -7.30 10.26
CA ILE A 305 -7.50 -5.89 9.92
C ILE A 305 -7.62 -5.78 8.40
N LEU A 306 -8.81 -5.43 7.91
CA LEU A 306 -9.10 -5.22 6.51
C LEU A 306 -8.65 -3.82 6.05
N GLY A 307 -8.03 -3.76 4.88
CA GLY A 307 -7.70 -2.54 4.15
C GLY A 307 -8.02 -2.68 2.67
N GLY A 308 -7.83 -1.60 1.90
CA GLY A 308 -8.11 -1.54 0.46
C GLY A 308 -9.60 -1.49 0.15
N GLY A 309 -9.97 -1.06 -1.05
CA GLY A 309 -11.38 -0.74 -1.39
C GLY A 309 -12.38 -1.90 -1.24
N GLY A 310 -11.93 -3.15 -1.31
CA GLY A 310 -12.80 -4.33 -1.23
C GLY A 310 -13.50 -4.50 0.13
N HIS A 311 -12.95 -3.96 1.22
CA HIS A 311 -13.60 -4.03 2.53
C HIS A 311 -14.90 -3.22 2.60
N HIS A 312 -15.09 -2.25 1.68
CA HIS A 312 -16.35 -1.51 1.54
C HIS A 312 -17.46 -2.34 0.90
N ASN A 313 -17.16 -3.50 0.29
CA ASN A 313 -18.18 -4.42 -0.18
C ASN A 313 -18.69 -5.28 1.00
N PRO A 314 -19.90 -5.03 1.51
CA PRO A 314 -20.44 -5.72 2.68
C PRO A 314 -20.72 -7.20 2.44
N VAL A 315 -20.95 -7.64 1.19
CA VAL A 315 -21.09 -9.07 0.87
C VAL A 315 -19.75 -9.75 1.05
N MET A 316 -18.71 -9.21 0.43
CA MET A 316 -17.35 -9.72 0.54
C MET A 316 -16.89 -9.74 2.00
N ARG A 317 -17.10 -8.63 2.73
CA ARG A 317 -16.77 -8.53 4.16
C ARG A 317 -17.48 -9.60 4.99
N SER A 318 -18.79 -9.80 4.77
CA SER A 318 -19.55 -10.80 5.52
C SER A 318 -19.08 -12.23 5.25
N LEU A 319 -18.73 -12.55 4.01
CA LEU A 319 -18.15 -13.86 3.66
C LEU A 319 -16.80 -14.06 4.34
N ILE A 320 -15.92 -13.06 4.30
CA ILE A 320 -14.63 -13.11 4.99
C ILE A 320 -14.82 -13.32 6.50
N GLU A 321 -15.70 -12.54 7.14
CA GLU A 321 -16.03 -12.67 8.57
C GLU A 321 -16.49 -14.09 8.94
N GLN A 322 -17.30 -14.71 8.09
CA GLN A 322 -17.74 -16.10 8.31
C GLN A 322 -16.59 -17.09 8.18
N TYR A 323 -15.71 -16.92 7.18
CA TYR A 323 -14.61 -17.84 6.93
C TYR A 323 -13.49 -17.76 7.96
N VAL A 324 -13.17 -16.56 8.45
CA VAL A 324 -12.07 -16.37 9.41
C VAL A 324 -12.51 -16.51 10.87
N ALA A 325 -13.79 -16.80 11.12
CA ALA A 325 -14.30 -17.04 12.47
C ALA A 325 -13.49 -18.15 13.18
N PRO A 326 -13.13 -17.98 14.47
CA PRO A 326 -13.62 -16.98 15.41
C PRO A 326 -12.80 -15.67 15.48
N ALA A 327 -11.92 -15.38 14.50
CA ALA A 327 -11.15 -14.15 14.50
C ALA A 327 -12.08 -12.92 14.42
N VAL A 328 -11.72 -11.86 15.15
CA VAL A 328 -12.42 -10.58 15.10
C VAL A 328 -11.97 -9.82 13.86
N VAL A 329 -12.91 -9.43 13.00
CA VAL A 329 -12.61 -8.62 11.82
C VAL A 329 -12.81 -7.14 12.15
N ARG A 330 -11.79 -6.33 11.85
CA ARG A 330 -11.75 -4.88 11.99
C ARG A 330 -11.30 -4.25 10.68
N THR A 331 -11.49 -2.95 10.51
CA THR A 331 -10.83 -2.16 9.47
C THR A 331 -9.66 -1.36 10.05
N HIS A 332 -8.93 -0.63 9.20
CA HIS A 332 -7.93 0.32 9.69
C HIS A 332 -8.58 1.44 10.51
N GLU A 333 -9.78 1.88 10.13
CA GLU A 333 -10.54 2.91 10.83
C GLU A 333 -10.95 2.45 12.24
N ASP A 334 -11.33 1.18 12.39
CA ASP A 334 -11.67 0.58 13.70
C ASP A 334 -10.50 0.59 14.70
N ILE A 335 -9.25 0.73 14.20
CA ILE A 335 -8.03 0.85 15.01
C ILE A 335 -7.40 2.25 14.94
N GLY A 336 -8.12 3.23 14.40
CA GLY A 336 -7.70 4.65 14.39
C GLY A 336 -6.71 5.02 13.28
N ILE A 337 -6.57 4.20 12.23
CA ILE A 337 -5.73 4.49 11.07
C ILE A 337 -6.63 4.78 9.87
N SER A 338 -6.50 5.96 9.28
CA SER A 338 -7.18 6.26 8.02
C SER A 338 -6.60 5.41 6.89
N SER A 339 -7.43 4.63 6.18
CA SER A 339 -6.98 3.90 4.99
C SER A 339 -6.48 4.85 3.90
N ASP A 340 -7.13 5.99 3.72
CA ASP A 340 -6.79 7.00 2.70
C ASP A 340 -5.36 7.54 2.88
N PHE A 341 -4.94 7.73 4.13
CA PHE A 341 -3.64 8.34 4.47
C PHE A 341 -2.63 7.33 5.05
N LYS A 342 -2.94 6.03 5.03
CA LYS A 342 -2.05 4.99 5.55
C LYS A 342 -0.69 4.99 4.86
N GLU A 343 -0.65 5.16 3.54
CA GLU A 343 0.63 5.17 2.82
C GLU A 343 1.48 6.40 3.16
N ALA A 344 0.89 7.57 3.31
CA ALA A 344 1.61 8.75 3.81
C ALA A 344 2.15 8.52 5.24
N LEU A 345 1.37 7.90 6.13
CA LEU A 345 1.83 7.47 7.46
C LEU A 345 3.03 6.50 7.37
N VAL A 346 3.00 5.54 6.44
CA VAL A 346 4.13 4.61 6.20
C VAL A 346 5.42 5.39 5.96
N PHE A 347 5.41 6.36 5.04
CA PHE A 347 6.61 7.16 4.76
C PHE A 347 7.02 8.02 5.95
N ALA A 348 6.08 8.61 6.68
CA ALA A 348 6.37 9.36 7.90
C ALA A 348 7.10 8.50 8.95
N VAL A 349 6.64 7.25 9.16
CA VAL A 349 7.28 6.29 10.07
C VAL A 349 8.66 5.88 9.58
N LEU A 350 8.84 5.63 8.28
CA LEU A 350 10.14 5.27 7.71
C LEU A 350 11.16 6.42 7.80
N ALA A 351 10.73 7.67 7.62
CA ALA A 351 11.57 8.84 7.87
C ALA A 351 11.92 8.95 9.36
N TYR A 352 10.97 8.70 10.26
CA TYR A 352 11.23 8.67 11.70
C TYR A 352 12.27 7.61 12.07
N GLU A 353 12.18 6.39 11.54
CA GLU A 353 13.19 5.33 11.73
C GLU A 353 14.55 5.73 11.15
N THR A 354 14.56 6.29 9.94
CA THR A 354 15.77 6.78 9.26
C THR A 354 16.45 7.85 10.11
N TRP A 355 15.68 8.84 10.57
CA TRP A 355 16.17 9.87 11.45
C TRP A 355 16.74 9.28 12.71
N HIS A 356 16.16 8.23 13.30
CA HIS A 356 16.72 7.58 14.49
C HIS A 356 17.84 6.58 14.20
N GLY A 357 18.27 6.41 12.95
CA GLY A 357 19.33 5.47 12.56
C GLY A 357 18.91 4.01 12.72
N ARG A 358 17.61 3.73 12.66
CA ARG A 358 17.04 2.39 12.77
C ARG A 358 16.64 1.86 11.38
N PRO A 359 16.67 0.55 11.15
CA PRO A 359 16.23 -0.02 9.89
C PRO A 359 14.77 0.32 9.57
N GLY A 360 14.45 0.46 8.28
CA GLY A 360 13.09 0.66 7.78
C GLY A 360 12.52 -0.56 7.08
N THR A 361 13.13 -1.74 7.26
CA THR A 361 12.83 -2.98 6.53
C THR A 361 13.08 -4.23 7.35
N LEU A 362 12.43 -5.33 6.97
CA LEU A 362 12.76 -6.67 7.40
C LEU A 362 13.14 -7.53 6.19
N PRO A 363 14.27 -8.27 6.24
CA PRO A 363 14.64 -9.27 5.24
C PRO A 363 13.51 -10.22 4.83
N ALA A 364 12.71 -10.65 5.81
CA ALA A 364 11.60 -11.57 5.59
C ALA A 364 10.47 -10.98 4.70
N LEU A 365 10.39 -9.65 4.59
CA LEU A 365 9.35 -8.96 3.83
C LEU A 365 9.83 -8.52 2.44
N THR A 366 11.08 -8.09 2.32
CA THR A 366 11.61 -7.53 1.05
C THR A 366 12.56 -8.47 0.32
N GLY A 367 13.03 -9.54 0.97
CA GLY A 367 14.08 -10.42 0.45
C GLY A 367 15.52 -9.88 0.61
N ALA A 368 15.69 -8.71 1.25
CA ALA A 368 17.03 -8.15 1.47
C ALA A 368 17.93 -9.07 2.31
N LYS A 369 19.24 -9.05 2.04
CA LYS A 369 20.21 -9.87 2.80
C LYS A 369 20.34 -9.44 4.26
N ARG A 370 19.97 -8.20 4.56
CA ARG A 370 19.97 -7.60 5.89
C ARG A 370 19.00 -6.44 5.93
N ALA A 371 18.49 -6.14 7.11
CA ALA A 371 17.72 -4.92 7.34
C ALA A 371 18.58 -3.68 7.04
N ALA A 372 17.98 -2.65 6.45
CA ALA A 372 18.66 -1.42 6.08
C ALA A 372 17.91 -0.19 6.63
N ILE A 373 18.68 0.79 7.13
CA ILE A 373 18.17 2.17 7.30
C ILE A 373 17.80 2.66 5.90
N LEU A 374 16.64 3.27 5.72
CA LEU A 374 16.20 3.70 4.39
C LEU A 374 16.51 5.17 4.13
N GLY A 375 16.27 5.59 2.89
CA GLY A 375 16.23 6.99 2.49
C GLY A 375 17.56 7.73 2.44
N GLN A 376 17.44 9.00 2.04
CA GLN A 376 18.50 10.00 1.96
C GLN A 376 18.03 11.23 2.71
N ILE A 377 18.88 11.78 3.58
CA ILE A 377 18.56 12.97 4.39
C ILE A 377 19.08 14.20 3.66
N THR A 378 18.18 15.13 3.35
CA THR A 378 18.50 16.45 2.82
C THR A 378 18.28 17.48 3.94
N PRO A 379 19.36 18.11 4.44
CA PRO A 379 19.26 19.14 5.48
C PRO A 379 18.34 20.30 5.07
N GLY A 380 17.41 20.69 5.94
CA GLY A 380 16.71 21.97 5.88
C GLY A 380 17.24 22.95 6.94
N ASP A 381 16.60 24.11 7.08
CA ASP A 381 16.96 25.13 8.08
C ASP A 381 16.92 24.58 9.52
N ASN A 382 16.05 23.60 9.77
CA ASN A 382 15.91 22.97 11.09
C ASN A 382 16.96 21.88 11.38
N TYR A 383 17.84 21.51 10.43
CA TYR A 383 18.73 20.34 10.55
C TYR A 383 19.66 20.41 11.76
N ASP A 384 20.34 21.53 11.96
CA ASP A 384 21.25 21.72 13.10
C ASP A 384 20.51 21.60 14.44
N ASN A 385 19.32 22.18 14.53
CA ASN A 385 18.49 22.08 15.74
C ASN A 385 18.07 20.64 16.01
N LEU A 386 17.66 19.90 14.98
CA LEU A 386 17.31 18.48 15.11
C LEU A 386 18.52 17.65 15.57
N LEU A 387 19.72 17.91 15.04
CA LEU A 387 20.94 17.25 15.50
C LEU A 387 21.20 17.51 16.99
N ARG A 388 21.08 18.77 17.44
CA ARG A 388 21.24 19.13 18.85
C ARG A 388 20.21 18.44 19.75
N GLN A 389 18.95 18.44 19.34
CA GLN A 389 17.88 17.74 20.07
C GLN A 389 18.16 16.24 20.19
N ARG A 390 18.65 15.61 19.12
CA ARG A 390 18.93 14.18 19.09
C ARG A 390 20.14 13.78 19.92
N PHE A 391 21.23 14.53 19.81
CA PHE A 391 22.52 14.17 20.41
C PHE A 391 22.78 14.87 21.75
N GLY A 392 21.87 15.73 22.21
CA GLY A 392 22.01 16.49 23.46
C GLY A 392 23.20 17.45 23.44
N VAL A 393 23.63 17.88 22.25
CA VAL A 393 24.77 18.81 22.09
C VAL A 393 24.21 20.22 22.14
N SER A 394 24.40 20.91 23.27
CA SER A 394 23.96 22.29 23.50
C SER A 394 24.73 23.30 22.65
#